data_AF-A0A7D8Z717-F1
#
_entry.id   AF-A0A7D8Z717-F1
#
_cell.length_a   1.000
_cell.length_b   1.000
_cell.length_c   1.000
_cell.angle_alpha   90.00
_cell.angle_beta   90.00
_cell.angle_gamma   90.00
#
_symmetry.space_group_name_H-M   'P 1'
#
loop_
_entity.id
_entity.type
_entity.pdbx_description
1 polymer ?
#
loop_
_entity_poly.entity_id
_entity_poly.type
_entity_poly.pdbx_seq_one_letter_code
_entity_poly.pdbx_strand_id
1 'polypeptide(L)'
;MLHQNSQEWYVLLSRAPLTHSRRDRTKFNHVLTYSLFPNIAILYPEDWADVKELTTSKSKSTGKTFSKAYVLDRAILADRSAAFRGDFTGPTQRTYAGAVAFGTASPWFWEPARRQVLRWSGVEEDIINRNLEGFGAVNPDIWEKYSTAPGSKDPKPLAPVGTYRPLVTYISRQGGRRSLTKEAHEDLLKAIKERQKTVDFEFQEVDAGKMSKEEQFAIAGRTTIMLGVHGNGLTHLLWMPPTPRSAVIELFCKGGFAHDCECLREWWCIISTLLTPTADMWTATHLGIRHYAVQHDIALTSPNQPKVDYPEDFQSDRITVVGKVVADLIERRLSGKT
;
A
#
# COMPACT_ATOMS: atom_id res chain seq x y z
N MET A 1 39.96 2.24 -16.93
CA MET A 1 39.31 3.45 -16.37
C MET A 1 37.98 2.99 -15.80
N LEU A 2 38.00 2.48 -14.56
CA LEU A 2 36.83 1.94 -13.86
C LEU A 2 36.26 3.07 -13.01
N HIS A 3 35.05 3.51 -13.34
CA HIS A 3 34.35 4.53 -12.56
C HIS A 3 34.10 3.99 -11.15
N GLN A 4 34.52 4.78 -10.16
CA GLN A 4 34.25 4.59 -8.74
C GLN A 4 32.73 4.56 -8.52
N ASN A 5 32.22 3.43 -8.03
CA ASN A 5 30.92 3.36 -7.38
C ASN A 5 30.98 4.20 -6.10
N SER A 6 30.43 5.41 -6.12
CA SER A 6 30.13 6.15 -4.90
C SER A 6 29.06 5.40 -4.11
N GLN A 7 29.42 4.84 -2.95
CA GLN A 7 28.43 4.35 -2.00
C GLN A 7 27.68 5.55 -1.42
N GLU A 8 26.44 5.75 -1.86
CA GLU A 8 25.58 6.82 -1.36
C GLU A 8 24.94 6.41 -0.03
N TRP A 9 25.05 7.26 0.99
CA TRP A 9 24.41 7.11 2.29
C TRP A 9 23.16 7.98 2.37
N TYR A 10 22.07 7.44 2.91
CA TYR A 10 20.82 8.17 3.14
C TYR A 10 20.53 8.18 4.65
N VAL A 11 20.09 9.32 5.19
CA VAL A 11 19.66 9.41 6.60
C VAL A 11 18.18 9.74 6.67
N LEU A 12 17.37 8.88 7.29
CA LEU A 12 15.95 9.18 7.55
C LEU A 12 15.75 9.72 8.97
N LEU A 13 15.07 10.86 9.08
CA LEU A 13 14.80 11.53 10.35
C LEU A 13 13.30 11.60 10.64
N SER A 14 12.91 10.98 11.75
CA SER A 14 11.55 11.03 12.31
C SER A 14 11.59 11.80 13.62
N ARG A 15 10.69 12.79 13.75
CA ARG A 15 10.54 13.63 14.95
C ARG A 15 9.78 12.94 16.10
N ALA A 16 9.18 11.77 15.86
CA ALA A 16 8.63 10.96 16.96
C ALA A 16 9.79 10.28 17.69
N PRO A 17 9.80 10.22 19.04
CA PRO A 17 10.81 9.46 19.76
C PRO A 17 10.70 8.00 19.31
N LEU A 18 11.64 7.60 18.46
CA LEU A 18 11.90 6.21 18.15
C LEU A 18 12.69 5.67 19.33
N THR A 19 12.01 5.47 20.47
CA THR A 19 12.57 4.67 21.55
C THR A 19 12.94 3.30 20.98
N HIS A 20 13.94 2.62 21.55
CA HIS A 20 14.36 1.27 21.16
C HIS A 20 13.17 0.27 21.02
N SER A 21 12.04 0.54 21.69
CA SER A 21 10.76 -0.19 21.65
C SER A 21 9.81 0.13 20.49
N ARG A 22 10.14 1.09 19.60
CA ARG A 22 9.30 1.55 18.47
C ARG A 22 9.91 1.30 17.09
N ARG A 23 10.77 0.29 16.93
CA ARG A 23 10.79 -0.44 15.66
C ARG A 23 9.37 -0.97 15.49
N ASP A 24 8.72 -0.56 14.40
CA ASP A 24 7.31 -0.84 14.12
C ASP A 24 6.87 -2.23 14.57
N ARG A 25 5.71 -2.34 15.22
CA ARG A 25 5.24 -3.59 15.88
C ARG A 25 5.25 -4.79 14.93
N THR A 26 4.95 -4.55 13.66
CA THR A 26 4.87 -5.56 12.60
C THR A 26 6.24 -5.87 11.99
N LYS A 27 7.26 -5.06 12.28
CA LYS A 27 8.62 -5.15 11.76
C LYS A 27 8.66 -5.17 10.21
N PHE A 28 7.84 -4.40 9.51
CA PHE A 28 7.95 -4.18 8.08
C PHE A 28 8.95 -3.08 7.73
N ASN A 29 9.08 -2.04 8.57
CA ASN A 29 9.93 -0.89 8.23
C ASN A 29 11.38 -1.31 7.97
N HIS A 30 11.94 -2.20 8.79
CA HIS A 30 13.31 -2.66 8.57
C HIS A 30 13.45 -3.44 7.25
N VAL A 31 12.56 -4.40 6.96
CA VAL A 31 12.62 -5.20 5.73
C VAL A 31 12.51 -4.30 4.50
N LEU A 32 11.53 -3.39 4.49
CA LEU A 32 11.31 -2.48 3.36
C LEU A 32 12.46 -1.50 3.19
N THR A 33 12.95 -0.92 4.29
CA THR A 33 13.99 0.10 4.24
C THR A 33 15.30 -0.47 3.71
N TYR A 34 15.72 -1.64 4.21
CA TYR A 34 16.98 -2.26 3.78
C TYR A 34 16.88 -3.01 2.45
N SER A 35 15.70 -3.51 2.07
CA SER A 35 15.52 -4.09 0.72
C SER A 35 15.58 -3.03 -0.37
N LEU A 36 15.05 -1.82 -0.12
CA LEU A 36 15.06 -0.71 -1.06
C LEU A 36 16.38 0.09 -1.04
N PHE A 37 16.91 0.34 0.16
CA PHE A 37 18.06 1.21 0.37
C PHE A 37 19.06 0.54 1.33
N PRO A 38 19.86 -0.42 0.86
CA PRO A 38 20.76 -1.18 1.74
C PRO A 38 21.80 -0.31 2.46
N ASN A 39 22.13 0.86 1.92
CA ASN A 39 23.07 1.83 2.49
C ASN A 39 22.40 2.96 3.29
N ILE A 40 21.11 2.83 3.63
CA ILE A 40 20.44 3.82 4.47
C ILE A 40 20.82 3.62 5.94
N ALA A 41 21.07 4.73 6.62
CA ALA A 41 21.21 4.78 8.07
C ALA A 41 19.94 5.38 8.66
N ILE A 42 19.33 4.66 9.61
CA ILE A 42 18.24 5.21 10.43
C ILE A 42 18.86 5.67 11.73
N LEU A 43 18.85 6.98 11.97
CA LEU A 43 19.39 7.57 13.19
C LEU A 43 18.28 7.79 14.23
N TYR A 44 18.44 7.16 15.38
CA TYR A 44 17.57 7.23 16.55
C TYR A 44 18.00 8.37 17.49
N PRO A 45 17.15 8.79 18.45
CA PRO A 45 17.50 9.83 19.41
C PRO A 45 18.85 9.61 20.12
N GLU A 46 19.20 8.35 20.39
CA GLU A 46 20.47 7.95 20.99
C GLU A 46 21.64 8.18 20.03
N ASP A 47 21.52 7.80 18.76
CA ASP A 47 22.54 8.07 17.74
C ASP A 47 22.78 9.58 17.58
N TRP A 48 21.71 10.39 17.69
CA TRP A 48 21.82 11.84 17.69
C TRP A 48 22.51 12.41 18.94
N ALA A 49 22.34 11.77 20.10
CA ALA A 49 23.08 12.12 21.30
C ALA A 49 24.58 11.85 21.12
N ASP A 50 24.93 10.71 20.54
CA ASP A 50 26.32 10.35 20.22
C ASP A 50 26.92 11.32 19.19
N VAL A 51 26.20 11.64 18.12
CA VAL A 51 26.62 12.65 17.13
C VAL A 51 26.85 14.01 17.81
N LYS A 52 25.98 14.41 18.74
CA LYS A 52 26.16 15.65 19.52
C LYS A 52 27.45 15.61 20.35
N GLU A 53 27.74 14.52 21.05
CA GLU A 53 28.99 14.38 21.82
C GLU A 53 30.24 14.39 20.94
N LEU A 54 30.16 13.82 19.73
CA LEU A 54 31.26 13.81 18.78
C LEU A 54 31.55 15.19 18.17
N THR A 55 30.52 16.00 17.95
CA THR A 55 30.65 17.34 17.35
C THR A 55 31.25 18.37 18.31
N THR A 56 31.10 18.20 19.62
CA THR A 56 31.67 19.12 20.61
C THR A 56 32.22 18.36 21.80
N SER A 57 33.55 18.38 21.99
CA SER A 57 34.18 17.82 23.18
C SER A 57 35.13 18.81 23.86
N LYS A 58 35.28 18.72 25.19
CA LYS A 58 36.18 19.59 25.96
C LYS A 58 37.24 18.75 26.66
N SER A 59 38.52 19.09 26.45
CA SER A 59 39.63 18.44 27.14
C SER A 59 39.57 18.78 28.63
N LYS A 60 39.58 17.74 29.47
CA LYS A 60 39.60 17.89 30.93
C LYS A 60 40.95 18.40 31.45
N SER A 61 42.05 18.11 30.76
CA SER A 61 43.41 18.51 31.16
C SER A 61 43.79 19.91 30.69
N THR A 62 43.35 20.32 29.50
CA THR A 62 43.77 21.61 28.90
C THR A 62 42.64 22.65 28.85
N GLY A 63 41.41 22.26 29.16
CA GLY A 63 40.23 23.13 29.05
C GLY A 63 39.83 23.47 27.60
N LYS A 64 40.61 23.04 26.60
CA LYS A 64 40.38 23.33 25.18
C LYS A 64 39.13 22.62 24.67
N THR A 65 38.28 23.36 23.96
CA THR A 65 37.13 22.82 23.23
C THR A 65 37.55 22.42 21.82
N PHE A 66 37.15 21.22 21.41
CA PHE A 66 37.29 20.71 20.05
C PHE A 66 35.91 20.67 19.42
N SER A 67 35.71 21.49 18.40
CA SER A 67 34.49 21.49 17.58
C SER A 67 34.76 20.76 16.28
N LYS A 68 33.85 19.87 15.89
CA LYS A 68 33.91 19.07 14.68
C LYS A 68 32.57 19.17 13.97
N ALA A 69 32.60 19.25 12.65
CA ALA A 69 31.39 19.16 11.85
C ALA A 69 31.09 17.69 11.53
N TYR A 70 29.82 17.30 11.66
CA TYR A 70 29.32 16.03 11.15
C TYR A 70 28.53 16.34 9.87
N VAL A 71 29.04 15.91 8.71
CA VAL A 71 28.47 16.21 7.40
C VAL A 71 27.69 15.00 6.91
N LEU A 72 26.43 15.23 6.54
CA LEU A 72 25.58 14.25 5.89
C LEU A 72 25.51 14.60 4.40
N ASP A 73 25.88 13.64 3.54
CA ASP A 73 25.79 13.84 2.09
C ASP A 73 24.35 14.07 1.65
N ARG A 74 23.41 13.32 2.22
CA ARG A 74 21.97 13.44 2.00
C ARG A 74 21.19 13.13 3.28
N ALA A 75 20.17 13.93 3.55
CA ALA A 75 19.23 13.70 4.65
C ALA A 75 17.78 13.83 4.16
N ILE A 76 16.94 12.88 4.57
CA ILE A 76 15.50 12.87 4.33
C ILE A 76 14.82 13.15 5.66
N LEU A 77 14.10 14.28 5.73
CA LEU A 77 13.31 14.66 6.89
C LEU A 77 11.84 14.30 6.64
N ALA A 78 11.26 13.49 7.52
CA ALA A 78 9.85 13.14 7.46
C ALA A 78 9.14 13.59 8.74
N ASP A 79 8.35 14.67 8.64
CA ASP A 79 7.46 15.13 9.71
C ASP A 79 6.01 14.91 9.30
N ARG A 80 5.40 13.90 9.92
CA ARG A 80 4.00 13.56 9.68
C ARG A 80 3.07 14.73 10.02
N SER A 81 3.26 15.36 11.17
CA SER A 81 2.39 16.47 11.61
C SER A 81 2.47 17.66 10.66
N ALA A 82 3.66 17.94 10.12
CA ALA A 82 3.82 18.94 9.06
C ALA A 82 3.14 18.51 7.76
N ALA A 83 3.29 17.25 7.34
CA ALA A 83 2.65 16.72 6.13
C ALA A 83 1.13 16.91 6.17
N PHE A 84 0.48 16.63 7.31
CA PHE A 84 -0.97 16.78 7.50
C PHE A 84 -1.49 18.21 7.38
N ARG A 85 -0.61 19.22 7.44
CA ARG A 85 -0.97 20.63 7.21
C ARG A 85 -0.94 21.03 5.73
N GLY A 86 -0.43 20.15 4.86
CA GLY A 86 -0.37 20.41 3.42
C GLY A 86 -1.67 20.04 2.70
N ASP A 87 -1.89 20.70 1.55
CA ASP A 87 -3.12 20.63 0.75
C ASP A 87 -3.48 19.22 0.26
N PHE A 88 -2.50 18.32 0.19
CA PHE A 88 -2.70 16.96 -0.33
C PHE A 88 -2.90 15.91 0.77
N THR A 89 -2.15 16.00 1.86
CA THR A 89 -2.20 15.00 2.94
C THR A 89 -3.44 15.16 3.81
N GLY A 90 -3.89 16.39 4.08
CA GLY A 90 -5.07 16.63 4.91
C GLY A 90 -6.32 15.92 4.35
N PRO A 91 -6.69 16.17 3.08
CA PRO A 91 -7.82 15.51 2.42
C PRO A 91 -7.68 13.98 2.29
N THR A 92 -6.49 13.49 1.94
CA THR A 92 -6.27 12.06 1.64
C THR A 92 -5.90 11.24 2.87
N GLN A 93 -5.53 11.90 3.96
CA GLN A 93 -4.92 11.27 5.14
C GLN A 93 -3.66 10.43 4.79
N ARG A 94 -3.00 10.67 3.65
CA ARG A 94 -1.79 9.95 3.19
C ARG A 94 -0.61 10.89 3.14
N THR A 95 0.40 10.65 4.00
CA THR A 95 1.59 11.50 4.08
C THR A 95 2.41 11.54 2.80
N TYR A 96 2.25 10.53 1.93
CA TYR A 96 2.89 10.48 0.62
C TYR A 96 2.10 11.24 -0.47
N ALA A 97 0.84 11.63 -0.23
CA ALA A 97 0.01 12.27 -1.25
C ALA A 97 0.63 13.55 -1.81
N GLY A 98 1.26 14.36 -0.95
CA GLY A 98 1.98 15.54 -1.40
C GLY A 98 3.15 15.25 -2.35
N ALA A 99 3.84 14.12 -2.17
CA ALA A 99 4.94 13.73 -3.05
C ALA A 99 4.45 13.27 -4.42
N VAL A 100 3.28 12.62 -4.50
CA VAL A 100 2.67 12.21 -5.79
C VAL A 100 2.07 13.40 -6.53
N ALA A 101 1.56 14.38 -5.79
CA ALA A 101 0.96 15.58 -6.37
C ALA A 101 2.01 16.58 -6.90
N PHE A 102 3.28 16.42 -6.56
CA PHE A 102 4.34 17.35 -6.94
C PHE A 102 4.87 17.02 -8.35
N GLY A 103 4.34 17.74 -9.35
CA GLY A 103 4.82 17.70 -10.74
C GLY A 103 4.32 16.50 -11.54
N THR A 104 4.92 16.27 -12.70
CA THR A 104 4.61 15.14 -13.58
C THR A 104 5.59 14.00 -13.30
N ALA A 105 5.18 13.03 -12.49
CA ALA A 105 5.92 11.78 -12.33
C ALA A 105 5.65 10.84 -13.52
N SER A 106 6.63 9.99 -13.84
CA SER A 106 6.41 8.89 -14.78
C SER A 106 5.28 7.98 -14.26
N PRO A 107 4.38 7.44 -15.11
CA PRO A 107 3.46 6.38 -14.72
C PRO A 107 4.16 5.16 -14.09
N TRP A 108 5.46 4.99 -14.34
CA TRP A 108 6.26 3.90 -13.81
C TRP A 108 7.06 4.28 -12.56
N PHE A 109 6.76 5.41 -11.90
CA PHE A 109 7.57 5.91 -10.77
C PHE A 109 7.73 4.91 -9.62
N TRP A 110 6.70 4.10 -9.35
CA TRP A 110 6.70 3.11 -8.27
C TRP A 110 7.36 1.77 -8.67
N GLU A 111 7.46 1.51 -9.98
CA GLU A 111 7.93 0.22 -10.48
C GLU A 111 9.34 -0.15 -10.00
N PRO A 112 10.35 0.76 -9.97
CA PRO A 112 11.66 0.43 -9.42
C PRO A 112 11.62 -0.10 -7.98
N ALA A 113 10.82 0.53 -7.11
CA ALA A 113 10.65 0.11 -5.72
C ALA A 113 9.95 -1.26 -5.64
N ARG A 114 8.88 -1.44 -6.42
CA ARG A 114 8.14 -2.71 -6.48
C ARG A 114 9.03 -3.87 -6.91
N ARG A 115 9.77 -3.72 -8.01
CA ARG A 115 10.68 -4.76 -8.53
C ARG A 115 11.76 -5.12 -7.52
N GLN A 116 12.34 -4.13 -6.85
CA GLN A 116 13.42 -4.35 -5.89
C GLN A 116 12.95 -5.19 -4.70
N VAL A 117 11.79 -4.86 -4.11
CA VAL A 117 11.24 -5.62 -2.98
C VAL A 117 10.81 -7.02 -3.39
N LEU A 118 10.23 -7.19 -4.58
CA LEU A 118 9.85 -8.51 -5.08
C LEU A 118 11.06 -9.40 -5.38
N ARG A 119 12.13 -8.84 -5.98
CA ARG A 119 13.41 -9.57 -6.16
C ARG A 119 14.03 -9.98 -4.85
N TRP A 120 14.06 -9.07 -3.87
CA TRP A 120 14.52 -9.36 -2.52
C TRP A 120 13.73 -10.54 -1.90
N SER A 121 12.44 -10.62 -2.21
CA SER A 121 11.54 -11.67 -1.73
C SER A 121 11.61 -12.97 -2.56
N GLY A 122 12.54 -13.08 -3.51
CA GLY A 122 12.73 -14.28 -4.33
C GLY A 122 11.63 -14.51 -5.37
N VAL A 123 10.92 -13.46 -5.80
CA VAL A 123 9.86 -13.56 -6.80
C VAL A 123 10.48 -13.64 -8.20
N GLU A 124 10.01 -14.59 -9.00
CA GLU A 124 10.44 -14.82 -10.38
C GLU A 124 10.17 -13.59 -11.28
N GLU A 125 11.08 -13.33 -12.24
CA GLU A 125 10.98 -12.15 -13.10
C GLU A 125 9.74 -12.15 -14.00
N ASP A 126 9.19 -13.32 -14.36
CA ASP A 126 7.94 -13.41 -15.13
C ASP A 126 6.75 -12.84 -14.33
N ILE A 127 6.67 -13.12 -13.03
CA ILE A 127 5.67 -12.54 -12.12
C ILE A 127 5.90 -11.05 -11.96
N ILE A 128 7.16 -10.64 -11.76
CA ILE A 128 7.51 -9.23 -11.64
C ILE A 128 7.12 -8.46 -12.91
N ASN A 129 7.35 -9.04 -14.10
CA ASN A 129 7.05 -8.39 -15.37
C ASN A 129 5.56 -8.21 -15.67
N ARG A 130 4.65 -8.84 -14.92
CA ARG A 130 3.19 -8.67 -15.12
C ARG A 130 2.73 -7.23 -15.02
N ASN A 131 3.43 -6.37 -14.28
CA ASN A 131 3.08 -4.94 -14.23
C ASN A 131 3.20 -4.26 -15.61
N LEU A 132 4.07 -4.76 -16.49
CA LEU A 132 4.26 -4.20 -17.83
C LEU A 132 3.02 -4.40 -18.74
N GLU A 133 2.09 -5.27 -18.35
CA GLU A 133 0.81 -5.51 -19.03
C GLU A 133 -0.22 -4.39 -18.76
N GLY A 134 0.07 -3.50 -17.80
CA GLY A 134 -0.76 -2.35 -17.48
C GLY A 134 -0.24 -1.03 -18.03
N PHE A 135 -0.81 0.05 -17.52
CA PHE A 135 -0.47 1.43 -17.87
C PHE A 135 0.40 2.11 -16.80
N GLY A 136 0.88 1.35 -15.82
CA GLY A 136 1.53 1.87 -14.61
C GLY A 136 0.54 2.54 -13.66
N ALA A 137 1.03 3.50 -12.90
CA ALA A 137 0.34 4.34 -11.92
C ALA A 137 -0.60 5.38 -12.58
N VAL A 138 -1.49 4.91 -13.46
CA VAL A 138 -2.51 5.72 -14.14
C VAL A 138 -3.87 5.35 -13.58
N ASN A 139 -4.68 6.35 -13.22
CA ASN A 139 -6.02 6.13 -12.68
C ASN A 139 -6.87 5.24 -13.64
N PRO A 140 -7.44 4.14 -13.14
CA PRO A 140 -8.35 3.27 -13.90
C PRO A 140 -9.51 3.97 -14.61
N ASP A 141 -10.09 5.03 -14.02
CA ASP A 141 -11.18 5.80 -14.64
C ASP A 141 -10.75 6.57 -15.90
N ILE A 142 -9.44 6.75 -16.06
CA ILE A 142 -8.83 7.39 -17.22
C ILE A 142 -8.48 6.33 -18.25
N TRP A 143 -7.66 5.34 -17.88
CA TRP A 143 -7.16 4.39 -18.88
C TRP A 143 -8.22 3.41 -19.40
N GLU A 144 -9.30 3.13 -18.65
CA GLU A 144 -10.41 2.32 -19.18
C GLU A 144 -11.14 3.01 -20.34
N LYS A 145 -10.93 4.31 -20.55
CA LYS A 145 -11.43 5.06 -21.71
C LYS A 145 -10.47 5.03 -22.90
N TYR A 146 -9.25 4.53 -22.73
CA TYR A 146 -8.28 4.46 -23.81
C TYR A 146 -8.72 3.47 -24.89
N SER A 147 -8.54 3.88 -26.14
CA SER A 147 -8.81 3.02 -27.28
C SER A 147 -7.61 2.13 -27.58
N THR A 148 -7.84 0.83 -27.67
CA THR A 148 -6.85 -0.15 -28.15
C THR A 148 -6.84 -0.28 -29.68
N ALA A 149 -7.63 0.52 -30.40
CA ALA A 149 -7.73 0.44 -31.85
C ALA A 149 -6.40 0.78 -32.54
N PRO A 150 -6.09 0.13 -33.68
CA PRO A 150 -4.93 0.49 -34.49
C PRO A 150 -4.95 1.99 -34.86
N GLY A 151 -3.88 2.71 -34.54
CA GLY A 151 -3.78 4.15 -34.81
C GLY A 151 -4.28 5.09 -33.70
N SER A 152 -4.76 4.56 -32.57
CA SER A 152 -5.04 5.42 -31.40
C SER A 152 -3.75 6.11 -30.92
N LYS A 153 -3.89 7.34 -30.43
CA LYS A 153 -2.79 8.08 -29.78
C LYS A 153 -2.65 7.75 -28.30
N ASP A 154 -3.50 6.87 -27.79
CA ASP A 154 -3.54 6.53 -26.38
C ASP A 154 -2.28 5.73 -25.99
N PRO A 155 -1.80 5.87 -24.73
CA PRO A 155 -0.72 5.06 -24.22
C PRO A 155 -1.02 3.57 -24.37
N LYS A 156 0.01 2.77 -24.65
CA LYS A 156 -0.09 1.31 -24.74
C LYS A 156 0.70 0.66 -23.60
N PRO A 157 0.28 -0.54 -23.16
CA PRO A 157 1.10 -1.34 -22.25
C PRO A 157 2.49 -1.62 -22.82
N LEU A 158 3.47 -1.79 -21.94
CA LEU A 158 4.85 -2.08 -22.32
C LEU A 158 5.08 -3.55 -22.70
N ALA A 159 4.16 -4.44 -22.28
CA ALA A 159 4.15 -5.85 -22.62
C ALA A 159 2.72 -6.29 -23.02
N PRO A 160 2.58 -7.29 -23.91
CA PRO A 160 1.29 -7.92 -24.15
C PRO A 160 0.80 -8.64 -22.90
N VAL A 161 -0.52 -8.82 -22.78
CA VAL A 161 -1.14 -9.57 -21.68
C VAL A 161 -0.60 -11.01 -21.67
N GLY A 162 -0.06 -11.43 -20.53
CA GLY A 162 0.54 -12.74 -20.36
C GLY A 162 -0.50 -13.86 -20.23
N THR A 163 -0.08 -15.08 -20.56
CA THR A 163 -0.86 -16.31 -20.33
C THR A 163 -0.58 -16.86 -18.95
N TYR A 164 -1.30 -16.38 -17.94
CA TYR A 164 -1.24 -16.92 -16.59
C TYR A 164 -2.63 -16.99 -15.97
N ARG A 165 -2.78 -17.94 -15.04
CA ARG A 165 -4.00 -18.10 -14.24
C ARG A 165 -4.05 -16.97 -13.20
N PRO A 166 -5.10 -16.12 -13.19
CA PRO A 166 -5.23 -15.05 -12.21
C PRO A 166 -5.28 -15.59 -10.78
N LEU A 167 -4.63 -14.92 -9.84
CA LEU A 167 -4.68 -15.28 -8.42
C LEU A 167 -5.61 -14.31 -7.68
N VAL A 168 -6.61 -14.88 -6.99
CA VAL A 168 -7.48 -14.19 -6.04
C VAL A 168 -7.01 -14.53 -4.63
N THR A 169 -6.54 -13.53 -3.90
CA THR A 169 -6.03 -13.71 -2.54
C THR A 169 -6.96 -13.04 -1.54
N TYR A 170 -7.50 -13.82 -0.61
CA TYR A 170 -8.28 -13.32 0.51
C TYR A 170 -7.41 -13.24 1.77
N ILE A 171 -7.18 -12.03 2.26
CA ILE A 171 -6.49 -11.78 3.53
C ILE A 171 -7.48 -11.95 4.67
N SER A 172 -7.49 -13.16 5.24
CA SER A 172 -8.33 -13.54 6.36
C SER A 172 -7.86 -12.86 7.64
N ARG A 173 -8.80 -12.28 8.36
CA ARG A 173 -8.60 -11.66 9.68
C ARG A 173 -9.42 -12.34 10.77
N GLN A 174 -9.84 -13.58 10.52
CA GLN A 174 -10.62 -14.37 11.47
C GLN A 174 -9.88 -14.48 12.81
N GLY A 175 -10.60 -14.26 13.91
CA GLY A 175 -10.03 -14.18 15.26
C GLY A 175 -9.38 -12.84 15.62
N GLY A 176 -9.42 -11.85 14.73
CA GLY A 176 -9.02 -10.47 15.01
C GLY A 176 -10.18 -9.61 15.55
N ARG A 177 -9.86 -8.40 16.03
CA ARG A 177 -10.86 -7.43 16.49
C ARG A 177 -11.79 -6.90 15.38
N ARG A 178 -11.28 -6.92 14.14
CA ARG A 178 -11.98 -6.44 12.95
C ARG A 178 -11.96 -7.57 11.92
N SER A 179 -13.09 -8.26 11.79
CA SER A 179 -13.23 -9.48 11.01
C SER A 179 -14.67 -9.65 10.52
N LEU A 180 -14.86 -10.56 9.57
CA LEU A 180 -16.20 -11.00 9.20
C LEU A 180 -16.81 -11.87 10.30
N THR A 181 -18.13 -11.88 10.40
CA THR A 181 -18.82 -12.94 11.15
C THR A 181 -18.46 -14.31 10.58
N LYS A 182 -18.58 -15.35 11.39
CA LYS A 182 -18.27 -16.72 10.97
C LYS A 182 -19.10 -17.14 9.77
N GLU A 183 -20.40 -16.83 9.78
CA GLU A 183 -21.34 -17.19 8.73
C GLU A 183 -21.01 -16.47 7.42
N ALA A 184 -20.71 -15.17 7.48
CA ALA A 184 -20.34 -14.39 6.31
C ALA A 184 -18.99 -14.83 5.73
N HIS A 185 -18.04 -15.21 6.59
CA HIS A 185 -16.77 -15.78 6.17
C HIS A 185 -16.95 -17.12 5.45
N GLU A 186 -17.74 -18.04 6.00
CA GLU A 186 -18.03 -19.34 5.38
C GLU A 186 -18.79 -19.19 4.06
N ASP A 187 -19.78 -18.30 3.99
CA ASP A 187 -20.52 -17.96 2.78
C ASP A 187 -19.59 -17.40 1.69
N LEU A 188 -18.69 -16.50 2.05
CA LEU A 188 -17.69 -15.93 1.15
C LEU A 188 -16.78 -17.01 0.55
N LEU A 189 -16.20 -17.88 1.40
CA LEU A 189 -15.33 -18.95 0.95
C LEU A 189 -16.06 -19.93 0.03
N LYS A 190 -17.31 -20.28 0.39
CA LYS A 190 -18.15 -21.16 -0.41
C LYS A 190 -18.43 -20.57 -1.79
N ALA A 191 -18.89 -19.31 -1.85
CA ALA A 191 -19.24 -18.65 -3.10
C ALA A 191 -18.04 -18.50 -4.05
N ILE A 192 -16.86 -18.16 -3.53
CA ILE A 192 -15.64 -18.04 -4.35
C ILE A 192 -15.21 -19.42 -4.87
N LYS A 193 -15.22 -20.46 -4.03
CA LYS A 193 -14.88 -21.84 -4.45
C LYS A 193 -15.87 -22.40 -5.47
N GLU A 194 -17.15 -22.06 -5.37
CA GLU A 194 -18.15 -22.43 -6.37
C GLU A 194 -17.88 -21.71 -7.70
N ARG A 195 -17.55 -20.42 -7.67
CA ARG A 195 -17.21 -19.65 -8.87
C ARG A 195 -15.93 -20.14 -9.56
N GLN A 196 -14.97 -20.63 -8.78
CA GLN A 196 -13.73 -21.21 -9.29
C GLN A 196 -13.97 -22.45 -10.20
N LYS A 197 -15.14 -23.10 -10.10
CA LYS A 197 -15.51 -24.23 -10.96
C LYS A 197 -15.91 -23.80 -12.37
N THR A 198 -16.37 -22.56 -12.53
CA THR A 198 -16.87 -22.02 -13.81
C THR A 198 -15.94 -20.98 -14.43
N VAL A 199 -15.13 -20.30 -13.62
CA VAL A 199 -14.19 -19.26 -14.04
C VAL A 199 -12.77 -19.68 -13.71
N ASP A 200 -11.86 -19.56 -14.67
CA ASP A 200 -10.48 -20.00 -14.50
C ASP A 200 -9.63 -19.01 -13.68
N PHE A 201 -9.60 -19.20 -12.36
CA PHE A 201 -8.69 -18.49 -11.45
C PHE A 201 -8.21 -19.38 -10.30
N GLU A 202 -7.09 -19.00 -9.70
CA GLU A 202 -6.60 -19.59 -8.45
C GLU A 202 -7.16 -18.81 -7.27
N PHE A 203 -7.55 -19.51 -6.21
CA PHE A 203 -8.00 -18.90 -4.97
C PHE A 203 -7.09 -19.30 -3.81
N GLN A 204 -6.67 -18.32 -3.02
CA GLN A 204 -5.89 -18.55 -1.81
C GLN A 204 -6.43 -17.72 -0.65
N GLU A 205 -6.75 -18.38 0.45
CA GLU A 205 -6.96 -17.74 1.74
C GLU A 205 -5.62 -17.66 2.48
N VAL A 206 -5.29 -16.48 3.00
CA VAL A 206 -4.05 -16.24 3.74
C VAL A 206 -4.32 -15.55 5.07
N ASP A 207 -3.58 -15.96 6.09
CA ASP A 207 -3.47 -15.26 7.36
C ASP A 207 -2.08 -14.61 7.42
N ALA A 208 -2.03 -13.32 7.09
CA ALA A 208 -0.77 -12.58 7.02
C ALA A 208 0.02 -12.59 8.34
N GLY A 209 -0.64 -12.82 9.49
CA GLY A 209 0.03 -12.93 10.78
C GLY A 209 0.88 -14.19 10.94
N LYS A 210 0.64 -15.22 10.12
CA LYS A 210 1.34 -16.51 10.16
C LYS A 210 2.44 -16.65 9.11
N MET A 211 2.68 -15.60 8.33
CA MET A 211 3.59 -15.60 7.19
C MET A 211 4.83 -14.77 7.48
N SER A 212 5.95 -15.15 6.86
CA SER A 212 7.11 -14.27 6.72
C SER A 212 6.76 -13.05 5.85
N LYS A 213 7.64 -12.05 5.84
CA LYS A 213 7.40 -10.80 5.11
C LYS A 213 7.61 -11.01 3.62
N GLU A 214 8.63 -11.78 3.30
CA GLU A 214 9.00 -12.23 1.96
C GLU A 214 7.84 -13.03 1.34
N GLU A 215 7.23 -13.97 2.09
CA GLU A 215 6.05 -14.68 1.59
C GLU A 215 4.85 -13.73 1.37
N GLN A 216 4.64 -12.74 2.25
CA GLN A 216 3.58 -11.75 2.06
C GLN A 216 3.81 -10.91 0.79
N PHE A 217 5.05 -10.49 0.53
CA PHE A 217 5.41 -9.78 -0.69
C PHE A 217 5.28 -10.65 -1.93
N ALA A 218 5.70 -11.92 -1.86
CA ALA A 218 5.62 -12.86 -2.97
C ALA A 218 4.16 -13.15 -3.36
N ILE A 219 3.28 -13.36 -2.38
CA ILE A 219 1.84 -13.53 -2.64
C ILE A 219 1.27 -12.25 -3.23
N ALA A 220 1.57 -11.09 -2.66
CA ALA A 220 1.08 -9.81 -3.16
C ALA A 220 1.51 -9.54 -4.62
N GLY A 221 2.77 -9.83 -4.97
CA GLY A 221 3.31 -9.69 -6.32
C GLY A 221 2.66 -10.62 -7.35
N ARG A 222 2.15 -11.78 -6.92
CA ARG A 222 1.41 -12.72 -7.78
C ARG A 222 -0.10 -12.42 -7.84
N THR A 223 -0.63 -11.73 -6.83
CA THR A 223 -2.06 -11.47 -6.66
C THR A 223 -2.60 -10.59 -7.78
N THR A 224 -3.66 -11.06 -8.45
CA THR A 224 -4.43 -10.25 -9.41
C THR A 224 -5.56 -9.52 -8.69
N ILE A 225 -6.33 -10.23 -7.86
CA ILE A 225 -7.38 -9.61 -7.04
C ILE A 225 -7.09 -9.85 -5.58
N MET A 226 -6.90 -8.78 -4.81
CA MET A 226 -6.72 -8.85 -3.36
C MET A 226 -8.03 -8.49 -2.67
N LEU A 227 -8.46 -9.32 -1.73
CA LEU A 227 -9.72 -9.19 -1.00
C LEU A 227 -9.43 -9.17 0.50
N GLY A 228 -10.10 -8.31 1.25
CA GLY A 228 -10.00 -8.33 2.71
C GLY A 228 -10.93 -7.35 3.39
N VAL A 229 -11.08 -7.51 4.70
CA VAL A 229 -11.74 -6.49 5.53
C VAL A 229 -10.89 -5.23 5.57
N HIS A 230 -11.54 -4.07 5.47
CA HIS A 230 -10.89 -2.77 5.35
C HIS A 230 -9.77 -2.52 6.39
N GLY A 231 -8.85 -1.63 6.00
CA GLY A 231 -7.72 -1.12 6.77
C GLY A 231 -6.38 -1.80 6.49
N ASN A 232 -5.40 -1.60 7.38
CA ASN A 232 -3.96 -1.84 7.12
C ASN A 232 -3.56 -3.23 6.56
N GLY A 233 -4.41 -4.26 6.69
CA GLY A 233 -4.14 -5.59 6.12
C GLY A 233 -3.93 -5.57 4.60
N LEU A 234 -4.57 -4.63 3.89
CA LEU A 234 -4.51 -4.51 2.43
C LEU A 234 -3.36 -3.63 1.91
N THR A 235 -2.48 -3.13 2.79
CA THR A 235 -1.29 -2.34 2.40
C THR A 235 -0.39 -3.08 1.38
N HIS A 236 -0.48 -4.40 1.34
CA HIS A 236 0.23 -5.23 0.36
C HIS A 236 -0.18 -4.96 -1.10
N LEU A 237 -1.27 -4.21 -1.35
CA LEU A 237 -1.65 -3.73 -2.68
C LEU A 237 -0.52 -2.96 -3.37
N LEU A 238 0.40 -2.35 -2.61
CA LEU A 238 1.59 -1.68 -3.14
C LEU A 238 2.47 -2.59 -4.01
N TRP A 239 2.41 -3.90 -3.79
CA TRP A 239 3.27 -4.88 -4.45
C TRP A 239 2.57 -5.63 -5.58
N MET A 240 1.25 -5.48 -5.70
CA MET A 240 0.47 -6.05 -6.78
C MET A 240 0.89 -5.47 -8.14
N PRO A 241 0.83 -6.24 -9.23
CA PRO A 241 0.97 -5.71 -10.57
C PRO A 241 -0.31 -4.95 -10.96
N PRO A 242 -0.29 -3.63 -11.24
CA PRO A 242 -1.46 -2.93 -11.76
C PRO A 242 -1.71 -3.28 -13.23
N THR A 243 -2.45 -4.37 -13.45
CA THR A 243 -2.95 -4.78 -14.77
C THR A 243 -4.41 -4.37 -14.93
N PRO A 244 -4.97 -4.39 -16.16
CA PRO A 244 -6.39 -4.15 -16.37
C PRO A 244 -7.32 -5.14 -15.65
N ARG A 245 -6.81 -6.31 -15.22
CA ARG A 245 -7.55 -7.30 -14.42
C ARG A 245 -7.37 -7.09 -12.92
N SER A 246 -6.38 -6.29 -12.52
CA SER A 246 -6.02 -6.15 -11.12
C SER A 246 -7.04 -5.32 -10.36
N ALA A 247 -7.38 -5.78 -9.16
CA ALA A 247 -8.30 -5.06 -8.28
C ALA A 247 -8.06 -5.33 -6.79
N VAL A 248 -8.43 -4.36 -5.96
CA VAL A 248 -8.55 -4.51 -4.51
C VAL A 248 -10.03 -4.46 -4.15
N ILE A 249 -10.51 -5.46 -3.42
CA ILE A 249 -11.88 -5.53 -2.91
C ILE A 249 -11.81 -5.40 -1.39
N GLU A 250 -12.42 -4.32 -0.87
CA GLU A 250 -12.46 -4.01 0.55
C GLU A 250 -13.83 -4.25 1.12
N LEU A 251 -13.89 -5.03 2.20
CA LEU A 251 -15.13 -5.37 2.88
C LEU A 251 -15.35 -4.41 4.06
N PHE A 252 -16.50 -3.76 4.06
CA PHE A 252 -16.95 -2.82 5.08
C PHE A 252 -18.24 -3.29 5.77
N CYS A 253 -18.50 -2.78 6.98
CA CYS A 253 -19.81 -2.95 7.60
C CYS A 253 -20.89 -2.20 6.81
N LYS A 254 -22.17 -2.48 7.09
CA LYS A 254 -23.29 -1.82 6.41
C LYS A 254 -23.28 -0.32 6.68
N GLY A 255 -23.34 0.49 5.63
CA GLY A 255 -23.26 1.95 5.73
C GLY A 255 -21.86 2.48 6.05
N GLY A 256 -20.96 1.64 6.56
CA GLY A 256 -19.62 2.02 6.91
C GLY A 256 -18.73 2.17 5.69
N PHE A 257 -18.02 3.27 5.65
CA PHE A 257 -16.96 3.47 4.66
C PHE A 257 -15.97 4.45 5.24
N ALA A 258 -14.77 3.94 5.50
CA ALA A 258 -13.64 4.81 5.74
C ALA A 258 -12.70 4.71 4.57
N HIS A 259 -12.02 5.82 4.35
CA HIS A 259 -10.90 5.85 3.47
C HIS A 259 -9.62 5.24 4.09
N ASP A 260 -9.65 4.99 5.41
CA ASP A 260 -8.62 4.45 6.32
C ASP A 260 -7.21 5.04 6.22
N CYS A 261 -6.89 6.02 7.09
CA CYS A 261 -5.60 6.07 7.78
C CYS A 261 -5.90 5.93 9.28
N GLU A 262 -5.77 4.72 9.82
CA GLU A 262 -5.90 4.50 11.25
C GLU A 262 -4.64 5.02 11.95
N CYS A 263 -4.58 6.33 12.21
CA CYS A 263 -3.78 6.90 13.30
C CYS A 263 -4.16 8.37 13.54
N LEU A 264 -5.32 8.64 14.13
CA LEU A 264 -5.56 9.87 14.91
C LEU A 264 -6.52 9.53 16.06
N ARG A 265 -5.99 8.83 17.06
CA ARG A 265 -6.61 8.88 18.39
C ARG A 265 -6.24 10.25 18.97
N GLU A 266 -7.27 11.04 19.17
CA GLU A 266 -7.35 12.31 19.92
C GLU A 266 -7.18 13.62 19.11
N TRP A 267 -8.32 14.35 19.01
CA TRP A 267 -8.52 15.79 18.78
C TRP A 267 -8.75 16.41 17.39
N TRP A 268 -8.67 15.73 16.24
CA TRP A 268 -8.93 16.38 14.93
C TRP A 268 -10.22 15.96 14.18
N CYS A 269 -10.94 14.93 14.64
CA CYS A 269 -12.14 14.45 13.93
C CYS A 269 -13.34 15.42 13.92
N ILE A 270 -13.36 16.48 14.74
CA ILE A 270 -14.55 17.33 14.89
C ILE A 270 -14.62 18.50 13.87
N ILE A 271 -13.51 18.85 13.19
CA ILE A 271 -13.49 19.98 12.22
C ILE A 271 -13.39 19.51 10.75
N SER A 272 -13.18 18.22 10.50
CA SER A 272 -12.86 17.69 9.16
C SER A 272 -14.07 17.21 8.34
N THR A 273 -15.30 17.33 8.86
CA THR A 273 -16.50 16.66 8.33
C THR A 273 -17.13 17.27 7.07
N LEU A 274 -16.57 18.33 6.48
CA LEU A 274 -17.23 19.03 5.38
C LEU A 274 -16.63 18.89 3.99
N LEU A 275 -15.36 18.50 3.80
CA LEU A 275 -14.83 18.28 2.45
C LEU A 275 -13.70 17.23 2.46
N THR A 276 -13.84 16.25 1.56
CA THR A 276 -12.80 15.43 0.87
C THR A 276 -12.24 14.11 1.45
N PRO A 277 -11.87 13.16 0.55
CA PRO A 277 -11.83 11.71 0.82
C PRO A 277 -10.45 11.03 0.55
N THR A 278 -10.40 9.70 0.73
CA THR A 278 -9.53 8.69 0.05
C THR A 278 -8.15 8.34 0.63
N ALA A 279 -7.92 7.07 1.04
CA ALA A 279 -6.61 6.63 1.51
C ALA A 279 -6.21 5.24 0.97
N ASP A 280 -6.98 4.16 1.14
CA ASP A 280 -6.68 2.87 0.46
C ASP A 280 -7.16 2.86 -0.99
N MET A 281 -8.39 3.28 -1.23
CA MET A 281 -8.90 3.57 -2.57
C MET A 281 -8.03 4.60 -3.31
N TRP A 282 -7.52 5.64 -2.61
CA TRP A 282 -6.59 6.61 -3.20
C TRP A 282 -5.33 5.91 -3.67
N THR A 283 -4.71 5.11 -2.80
CA THR A 283 -3.45 4.42 -3.10
C THR A 283 -3.64 3.44 -4.26
N ALA A 284 -4.69 2.63 -4.24
CA ALA A 284 -5.01 1.72 -5.33
C ALA A 284 -5.19 2.47 -6.65
N THR A 285 -6.00 3.52 -6.66
CA THR A 285 -6.27 4.33 -7.87
C THR A 285 -5.00 5.01 -8.39
N HIS A 286 -4.16 5.55 -7.51
CA HIS A 286 -2.90 6.20 -7.88
C HIS A 286 -1.85 5.19 -8.36
N LEU A 287 -1.94 3.93 -7.95
CA LEU A 287 -1.10 2.86 -8.48
C LEU A 287 -1.67 2.19 -9.73
N GLY A 288 -2.84 2.61 -10.21
CA GLY A 288 -3.48 2.02 -11.38
C GLY A 288 -4.25 0.73 -11.12
N ILE A 289 -4.61 0.47 -9.86
CA ILE A 289 -5.40 -0.68 -9.43
C ILE A 289 -6.85 -0.25 -9.18
N ARG A 290 -7.81 -1.01 -9.72
CA ARG A 290 -9.24 -0.76 -9.51
C ARG A 290 -9.62 -1.14 -8.08
N HIS A 291 -10.27 -0.24 -7.35
CA HIS A 291 -10.75 -0.49 -5.99
C HIS A 291 -12.26 -0.70 -5.97
N TYR A 292 -12.73 -1.64 -5.15
CA TYR A 292 -14.14 -1.86 -4.87
C TYR A 292 -14.40 -1.82 -3.37
N ALA A 293 -15.36 -1.01 -2.93
CA ALA A 293 -15.90 -1.03 -1.59
C ALA A 293 -17.16 -1.90 -1.57
N VAL A 294 -17.14 -2.98 -0.79
CA VAL A 294 -18.29 -3.86 -0.61
C VAL A 294 -18.88 -3.63 0.77
N GLN A 295 -20.13 -3.18 0.81
CA GLN A 295 -20.94 -3.05 2.01
C GLN A 295 -22.03 -4.13 1.97
N HIS A 296 -21.79 -5.24 2.65
CA HIS A 296 -22.69 -6.40 2.68
C HIS A 296 -23.03 -7.01 1.30
N ASP A 297 -24.04 -6.47 0.62
CA ASP A 297 -24.61 -6.91 -0.65
C ASP A 297 -24.39 -5.91 -1.79
N ILE A 298 -23.84 -4.74 -1.50
CA ILE A 298 -23.62 -3.68 -2.48
C ILE A 298 -22.12 -3.52 -2.73
N ALA A 299 -21.73 -3.48 -4.01
CA ALA A 299 -20.36 -3.19 -4.44
C ALA A 299 -20.32 -1.82 -5.15
N LEU A 300 -19.48 -0.93 -4.64
CA LEU A 300 -19.31 0.44 -5.11
C LEU A 300 -17.86 0.65 -5.54
N THR A 301 -17.62 1.50 -6.54
CA THR A 301 -16.28 1.82 -7.06
C THR A 301 -16.27 3.23 -7.62
N SER A 302 -15.10 3.83 -7.77
CA SER A 302 -14.95 5.13 -8.44
C SER A 302 -15.59 5.11 -9.83
N PRO A 303 -16.33 6.17 -10.24
CA PRO A 303 -16.56 7.43 -9.50
C PRO A 303 -17.71 7.39 -8.47
N ASN A 304 -18.45 6.29 -8.39
CA ASN A 304 -19.64 6.12 -7.54
C ASN A 304 -19.29 5.46 -6.19
N GLN A 305 -18.43 6.11 -5.42
CA GLN A 305 -17.99 5.60 -4.11
C GLN A 305 -19.01 5.88 -3.00
N PRO A 306 -19.02 5.07 -1.90
CA PRO A 306 -19.85 5.36 -0.75
C PRO A 306 -19.46 6.69 -0.08
N LYS A 307 -20.41 7.30 0.63
CA LYS A 307 -20.11 8.45 1.50
C LYS A 307 -19.32 7.97 2.71
N VAL A 308 -18.35 8.77 3.15
CA VAL A 308 -17.60 8.49 4.39
C VAL A 308 -18.54 8.44 5.57
N ASP A 309 -18.53 7.32 6.28
CA ASP A 309 -19.27 7.13 7.51
C ASP A 309 -18.57 6.11 8.42
N TYR A 310 -18.67 6.33 9.72
CA TYR A 310 -18.08 5.49 10.77
C TYR A 310 -19.17 4.99 11.72
N PRO A 311 -19.99 4.01 11.31
CA PRO A 311 -20.96 3.37 12.18
C PRO A 311 -20.31 2.78 13.43
N GLU A 312 -21.11 2.53 14.47
CA GLU A 312 -20.63 1.98 15.74
C GLU A 312 -19.90 0.63 15.56
N ASP A 313 -20.31 -0.18 14.58
CA ASP A 313 -19.74 -1.48 14.27
C ASP A 313 -18.58 -1.45 13.25
N PHE A 314 -18.10 -0.25 12.87
CA PHE A 314 -17.11 -0.06 11.81
C PHE A 314 -15.82 -0.88 12.02
N GLN A 315 -15.30 -0.89 13.25
CA GLN A 315 -14.08 -1.65 13.59
C GLN A 315 -14.35 -2.98 14.29
N SER A 316 -15.57 -3.51 14.18
CA SER A 316 -16.00 -4.71 14.91
C SER A 316 -15.68 -6.03 14.19
N ASP A 317 -15.90 -7.13 14.89
CA ASP A 317 -15.87 -8.51 14.40
C ASP A 317 -17.20 -8.96 13.77
N ARG A 318 -18.14 -8.03 13.57
CA ARG A 318 -19.51 -8.29 13.09
C ARG A 318 -19.74 -7.89 11.64
N ILE A 319 -18.67 -7.70 10.87
CA ILE A 319 -18.78 -7.30 9.48
C ILE A 319 -19.42 -8.46 8.69
N THR A 320 -20.40 -8.14 7.85
CA THR A 320 -21.12 -9.15 7.06
C THR A 320 -20.90 -8.88 5.57
N VAL A 321 -20.94 -9.94 4.78
CA VAL A 321 -20.82 -9.89 3.33
C VAL A 321 -21.67 -10.99 2.71
N VAL A 322 -22.24 -10.71 1.54
CA VAL A 322 -22.87 -11.73 0.70
C VAL A 322 -21.81 -12.27 -0.26
N GLY A 323 -21.38 -13.51 -0.06
CA GLY A 323 -20.29 -14.14 -0.81
C GLY A 323 -20.53 -14.13 -2.32
N LYS A 324 -21.79 -14.30 -2.74
CA LYS A 324 -22.19 -14.24 -4.15
C LYS A 324 -21.81 -12.92 -4.82
N VAL A 325 -22.00 -11.78 -4.13
CA VAL A 325 -21.70 -10.45 -4.67
C VAL A 325 -20.21 -10.31 -4.94
N VAL A 326 -19.37 -10.79 -4.03
CA VAL A 326 -17.91 -10.77 -4.19
C VAL A 326 -17.47 -11.72 -5.30
N ALA A 327 -18.05 -12.91 -5.38
CA ALA A 327 -17.72 -13.88 -6.43
C ALA A 327 -18.12 -13.38 -7.84
N ASP A 328 -19.30 -12.77 -7.98
CA ASP A 328 -19.75 -12.15 -9.23
C ASP A 328 -18.84 -10.97 -9.62
N LEU A 329 -18.39 -10.18 -8.63
CA LEU A 329 -17.46 -9.08 -8.84
C LEU A 329 -16.09 -9.54 -9.34
N ILE A 330 -15.55 -10.63 -8.76
CA ILE A 330 -14.30 -11.26 -9.19
C ILE A 330 -14.41 -11.70 -10.66
N GLU A 331 -15.46 -12.45 -11.01
CA GLU A 331 -15.67 -12.90 -12.39
C GLU A 331 -15.76 -11.72 -13.36
N ARG A 332 -16.57 -10.71 -13.02
CA ARG A 332 -16.74 -9.52 -13.86
C ARG A 332 -15.39 -8.87 -14.12
N ARG A 333 -14.59 -8.61 -13.08
CA ARG A 333 -13.29 -7.97 -13.21
C ARG A 333 -12.30 -8.81 -14.03
N LEU A 334 -12.25 -10.13 -13.81
CA LEU A 334 -11.36 -11.02 -14.55
C LEU A 334 -11.74 -11.15 -16.03
N SER A 335 -13.03 -11.04 -16.35
CA SER A 335 -13.55 -11.10 -17.72
C SER A 335 -13.27 -9.83 -18.55
N GLY A 336 -12.77 -8.75 -17.92
CA GLY A 336 -12.56 -7.46 -18.58
C GLY A 336 -13.84 -6.69 -18.87
N LYS A 337 -15.00 -7.16 -18.37
CA LYS A 337 -16.28 -6.42 -18.43
C LYS A 337 -16.30 -5.43 -17.27
N THR A 338 -16.25 -4.14 -17.57
CA THR A 338 -16.37 -3.04 -16.59
C THR A 338 -17.77 -2.99 -15.97
#